data_AF-A0A5M4ADJ8-F1
#
_entry.id   AF-A0A5M4ADJ8-F1
#
_cell.length_a   1.000
_cell.length_b   1.000
_cell.length_c   1.000
_cell.angle_alpha   90.00
_cell.angle_beta   90.00
_cell.angle_gamma   90.00
#
_symmetry.space_group_name_H-M   'P 1'
#
loop_
_entity.id
_entity.type
_entity.pdbx_description
1 polymer ?
#
loop_
_entity_poly.entity_id
_entity_poly.type
_entity_poly.pdbx_seq_one_letter_code
_entity_poly.pdbx_strand_id
1 'polypeptide(L)'
;MLNVTFLNFLESPSFVIPWYLFGILAAIWVTWDVFKVNTRVNTALKYAWPIIMIFFSVIGLALYLITCRPPGIGKKKGKDEIDYHHRYVSAKWKKVTGSVMHCVAGDGLGIMTAMVISRMIDLNFWPEFWFEYAVGFLFGWFIFQFIAMRKMADSTSKALWLAGRAEFFSMITVMVGMGLVMRFITPEIAGQSPNPDTFTFWGFGALGLFVGAIFTFPMNWWLVSIGWKHGMS
;
A
#
# COMPACT_ATOMS: atom_id res chain seq x y z
N MET A 1 2.92 -13.79 26.64
CA MET A 1 1.78 -12.91 26.37
C MET A 1 2.31 -11.50 26.25
N LEU A 2 2.21 -10.92 25.06
CA LEU A 2 2.54 -9.52 24.84
C LEU A 2 1.33 -8.71 25.34
N ASN A 3 1.52 -7.74 26.23
CA ASN A 3 0.40 -6.90 26.66
C ASN A 3 0.04 -5.90 25.54
N VAL A 4 -0.80 -6.34 24.61
CA VAL A 4 -1.27 -5.57 23.44
C VAL A 4 -2.73 -5.15 23.54
N THR A 5 -3.31 -5.21 24.75
CA THR A 5 -4.73 -4.88 25.03
C THR A 5 -5.16 -3.48 24.55
N PHE A 6 -4.20 -2.55 24.42
CA PHE A 6 -4.47 -1.24 23.82
C PHE A 6 -4.92 -1.31 22.35
N LEU A 7 -4.75 -2.44 21.65
CA LEU A 7 -5.19 -2.66 20.27
C LEU A 7 -6.63 -3.22 20.17
N ASN A 8 -7.33 -3.45 21.28
CA ASN A 8 -8.71 -3.96 21.27
C ASN A 8 -9.68 -3.09 20.46
N PHE A 9 -9.36 -1.80 20.26
CA PHE A 9 -10.17 -0.93 19.41
C PHE A 9 -10.23 -1.40 17.95
N LEU A 10 -9.26 -2.20 17.46
CA LEU A 10 -9.25 -2.75 16.11
C LEU A 10 -10.36 -3.77 15.86
N GLU A 11 -10.96 -4.32 16.92
CA GLU A 11 -12.12 -5.21 16.82
C GLU A 11 -13.44 -4.46 16.95
N SER A 12 -13.39 -3.20 17.41
CA SER A 12 -14.58 -2.43 17.72
C SER A 12 -15.21 -1.84 16.45
N PRO A 13 -16.53 -2.02 16.23
CA PRO A 13 -17.24 -1.34 15.15
C PRO A 13 -17.12 0.18 15.25
N SER A 14 -17.03 0.73 16.47
CA SER A 14 -16.91 2.18 16.69
C SER A 14 -15.61 2.77 16.15
N PHE A 15 -14.58 1.95 15.91
CA PHE A 15 -13.36 2.37 15.24
C PHE A 15 -13.37 1.98 13.77
N VAL A 16 -13.65 0.70 13.47
CA VAL A 16 -13.52 0.15 12.12
C VAL A 16 -14.48 0.83 11.15
N ILE A 17 -15.73 1.09 11.54
CA ILE A 17 -16.70 1.75 10.66
C ILE A 17 -16.26 3.18 10.31
N PRO A 18 -15.96 4.08 11.27
CA PRO A 18 -15.44 5.41 10.94
C PRO A 18 -14.12 5.38 10.17
N TRP A 19 -13.22 4.44 10.46
CA TRP A 19 -11.95 4.29 9.75
C TRP A 19 -12.16 4.09 8.25
N TYR A 20 -12.96 3.09 7.88
CA TYR A 20 -13.23 2.80 6.46
C TYR A 20 -14.16 3.82 5.83
N LEU A 21 -15.14 4.39 6.57
CA LEU A 21 -15.99 5.47 6.06
C LEU A 21 -15.15 6.69 5.67
N PHE A 22 -14.24 7.14 6.55
CA PHE A 22 -13.32 8.21 6.23
C PHE A 22 -12.41 7.82 5.06
N GLY A 23 -11.90 6.58 5.06
CA GLY A 23 -11.04 6.07 3.98
C GLY A 23 -11.71 6.13 2.61
N ILE A 24 -13.00 5.77 2.51
CA ILE A 24 -13.78 5.86 1.27
C ILE A 24 -13.98 7.32 0.84
N LEU A 25 -14.35 8.21 1.77
CA LEU A 25 -14.52 9.63 1.47
C LEU A 25 -13.19 10.26 1.00
N ALA A 26 -12.09 9.92 1.66
CA ALA A 26 -10.74 10.34 1.28
C ALA A 26 -10.33 9.73 -0.07
N ALA A 27 -10.70 8.49 -0.38
CA ALA A 27 -10.46 7.84 -1.66
C ALA A 27 -11.17 8.57 -2.81
N ILE A 28 -12.44 8.96 -2.61
CA ILE A 28 -13.22 9.74 -3.58
C ILE A 28 -12.55 11.10 -3.79
N TRP A 29 -12.20 11.79 -2.70
CA TRP A 29 -11.57 13.10 -2.77
C TRP A 29 -10.19 13.05 -3.45
N VAL A 30 -9.34 12.09 -3.08
CA VAL A 30 -7.99 11.98 -3.65
C VAL A 30 -8.06 11.59 -5.12
N THR A 31 -9.03 10.77 -5.52
CA THR A 31 -9.28 10.46 -6.94
C THR A 31 -9.57 11.75 -7.70
N TRP A 32 -10.51 12.57 -7.23
CA TRP A 32 -10.76 13.87 -7.84
C TRP A 32 -9.50 14.75 -7.88
N ASP A 33 -8.74 14.82 -6.79
CA ASP A 33 -7.55 15.66 -6.67
C ASP A 33 -6.44 15.24 -7.66
N VAL A 34 -6.07 13.94 -7.75
CA VAL A 34 -4.99 13.47 -8.65
C VAL A 34 -5.34 13.56 -10.13
N PHE A 35 -6.64 13.62 -10.47
CA PHE A 35 -7.11 13.75 -11.86
C PHE A 35 -7.44 15.19 -12.26
N LYS A 36 -7.78 16.08 -11.31
CA LYS A 36 -8.25 17.45 -11.62
C LYS A 36 -7.38 18.57 -11.08
N VAL A 37 -6.66 18.36 -9.97
CA VAL A 37 -5.90 19.40 -9.27
C VAL A 37 -4.41 19.11 -9.28
N ASN A 38 -4.00 17.97 -8.74
CA ASN A 38 -2.63 17.49 -8.71
C ASN A 38 -2.36 16.57 -9.92
N THR A 39 -2.48 17.12 -11.14
CA THR A 39 -2.53 16.31 -12.36
C THR A 39 -1.21 15.63 -12.72
N ARG A 40 -0.10 16.09 -12.12
CA ARG A 40 1.29 15.68 -12.40
C ARG A 40 1.77 14.45 -11.62
N VAL A 41 0.90 13.87 -10.80
CA VAL A 41 1.16 12.57 -10.15
C VAL A 41 1.37 11.50 -11.22
N ASN A 42 2.37 10.62 -11.01
CA ASN A 42 2.61 9.48 -11.90
C ASN A 42 1.33 8.64 -12.05
N THR A 43 1.04 8.18 -13.28
CA THR A 43 -0.14 7.35 -13.60
C THR A 43 -0.36 6.22 -12.59
N ALA A 44 0.69 5.49 -12.22
CA ALA A 44 0.59 4.36 -11.30
C ALA A 44 0.11 4.80 -9.90
N LEU A 45 0.59 5.95 -9.43
CA LEU A 45 0.18 6.53 -8.15
C LEU A 45 -1.23 7.12 -8.16
N LYS A 46 -1.75 7.55 -9.32
CA LYS A 46 -3.15 8.01 -9.42
C LYS A 46 -4.14 6.92 -9.02
N TYR A 47 -3.81 5.66 -9.27
CA TYR A 47 -4.61 4.51 -8.86
C TYR A 47 -4.23 3.98 -7.48
N ALA A 48 -2.94 4.03 -7.11
CA ALA A 48 -2.49 3.56 -5.80
C ALA A 48 -3.04 4.41 -4.65
N TRP A 49 -3.05 5.74 -4.76
CA TRP A 49 -3.47 6.61 -3.67
C TRP A 49 -4.91 6.38 -3.18
N PRO A 50 -5.93 6.26 -4.06
CA PRO A 50 -7.28 5.90 -3.64
C PRO A 50 -7.36 4.58 -2.84
N ILE A 51 -6.61 3.55 -3.26
CA ILE A 51 -6.56 2.25 -2.57
C ILE A 51 -5.94 2.42 -1.17
N ILE A 52 -4.84 3.17 -1.10
CA ILE A 52 -4.18 3.48 0.18
C ILE A 52 -5.11 4.24 1.13
N MET A 53 -6.01 5.11 0.63
CA MET A 53 -6.99 5.76 1.51
C MET A 53 -7.95 4.76 2.16
N ILE A 54 -8.32 3.69 1.45
CA ILE A 54 -9.19 2.65 2.00
C ILE A 54 -8.46 1.88 3.11
N PHE A 55 -7.20 1.49 2.89
CA PHE A 55 -6.43 0.74 3.88
C PHE A 55 -5.98 1.59 5.07
N PHE A 56 -5.44 2.78 4.80
CA PHE A 56 -4.75 3.62 5.79
C PHE A 56 -5.53 4.86 6.22
N SER A 57 -6.70 5.12 5.64
CA SER A 57 -7.64 6.17 6.06
C SER A 57 -6.94 7.53 6.27
N VAL A 58 -7.07 8.11 7.47
CA VAL A 58 -6.45 9.37 7.88
C VAL A 58 -4.93 9.39 7.69
N ILE A 59 -4.25 8.26 7.89
CA ILE A 59 -2.79 8.14 7.71
C ILE A 59 -2.45 8.21 6.22
N GLY A 60 -3.21 7.51 5.38
CA GLY A 60 -3.06 7.57 3.92
C GLY A 60 -3.21 9.00 3.39
N LEU A 61 -4.21 9.72 3.90
CA LEU A 61 -4.45 11.12 3.51
C LEU A 61 -3.30 12.03 3.94
N ALA A 62 -2.83 11.89 5.18
CA ALA A 62 -1.69 12.64 5.67
C ALA A 62 -0.44 12.40 4.81
N LEU A 63 -0.13 11.13 4.50
CA LEU A 63 0.98 10.76 3.63
C LEU A 63 0.85 11.38 2.23
N TYR A 64 -0.34 11.36 1.64
CA TYR A 64 -0.58 11.98 0.34
C TYR A 64 -0.30 13.49 0.37
N LEU A 65 -0.82 14.20 1.37
CA LEU A 65 -0.65 15.64 1.50
C LEU A 65 0.81 16.06 1.71
N ILE A 66 1.56 15.33 2.54
CA ILE A 66 2.95 15.70 2.87
C ILE A 66 3.96 15.23 1.82
N THR A 67 3.66 14.15 1.08
CA THR A 67 4.62 13.55 0.14
C THR A 67 4.30 13.85 -1.31
N CYS A 68 3.04 13.73 -1.72
CA CYS A 68 2.64 13.70 -3.12
C CYS A 68 1.97 14.99 -3.60
N ARG A 69 1.35 15.76 -2.69
CA ARG A 69 0.60 16.96 -3.05
C ARG A 69 1.29 18.25 -2.61
N PRO A 70 1.93 19.00 -3.52
CA PRO A 70 2.53 20.29 -3.19
C PRO A 70 1.46 21.30 -2.71
N PRO A 71 1.72 22.07 -1.64
CA PRO A 71 0.79 23.10 -1.18
C PRO A 71 0.46 24.10 -2.29
N GLY A 72 -0.83 24.32 -2.55
CA GLY A 72 -1.28 25.28 -3.56
C GLY A 72 -1.04 24.86 -5.02
N ILE A 73 -0.78 23.58 -5.31
CA ILE A 73 -0.57 23.07 -6.68
C ILE A 73 -1.68 23.49 -7.65
N GLY A 74 -2.95 23.50 -7.21
CA GLY A 74 -4.09 23.90 -8.02
C GLY A 74 -4.11 25.37 -8.50
N LYS A 75 -3.23 26.23 -7.96
CA LYS A 75 -3.07 27.62 -8.40
C LYS A 75 -2.02 27.78 -9.51
N LYS A 76 -1.23 26.74 -9.79
CA LYS A 76 -0.16 26.77 -10.80
C LYS A 76 -0.64 26.12 -12.09
N LYS A 77 -0.11 26.58 -13.23
CA LYS A 77 -0.46 26.07 -14.57
C LYS A 77 0.77 25.97 -15.45
N GLY A 78 0.69 25.11 -16.47
CA GLY A 78 1.73 24.99 -17.49
C GLY A 78 3.05 24.47 -16.93
N LYS A 79 4.16 25.10 -17.32
CA LYS A 79 5.50 24.67 -16.93
C LYS A 79 5.76 24.81 -15.42
N ASP A 80 5.24 25.88 -14.80
CA ASP A 80 5.39 26.11 -13.37
C ASP A 80 4.76 25.03 -12.50
N GLU A 81 3.65 24.44 -12.97
CA GLU A 81 2.98 23.32 -12.31
C GLU A 81 3.89 22.07 -12.31
N ILE A 82 4.45 21.75 -13.48
CA ILE A 82 5.34 20.60 -13.68
C ILE A 82 6.59 20.73 -12.81
N ASP A 83 7.28 21.87 -12.90
CA ASP A 83 8.52 22.10 -12.18
C ASP A 83 8.29 22.20 -10.67
N TYR A 84 7.15 22.71 -10.21
CA TYR A 84 6.81 22.75 -8.80
C TYR A 84 6.53 21.35 -8.24
N HIS A 85 5.72 20.54 -8.94
CA HIS A 85 5.45 19.16 -8.54
C HIS A 85 6.74 18.34 -8.52
N HIS A 86 7.51 18.37 -9.60
CA HIS A 86 8.75 17.60 -9.71
C HIS A 86 9.75 17.96 -8.60
N ARG A 87 9.95 19.25 -8.31
CA ARG A 87 10.80 19.69 -7.19
C ARG A 87 10.25 19.24 -5.85
N TYR A 88 8.95 19.36 -5.61
CA TYR A 88 8.35 18.99 -4.33
C TYR A 88 8.50 17.51 -4.01
N VAL A 89 8.37 16.63 -5.00
CA VAL A 89 8.47 15.16 -4.83
C VAL A 89 9.89 14.62 -5.00
N SER A 90 10.86 15.48 -5.34
CA SER A 90 12.24 15.08 -5.63
C SER A 90 13.00 14.53 -4.41
N ALA A 91 12.59 14.93 -3.19
CA ALA A 91 13.22 14.47 -1.96
C ALA A 91 13.15 12.94 -1.84
N LYS A 92 14.27 12.30 -1.49
CA LYS A 92 14.39 10.84 -1.51
C LYS A 92 13.31 10.14 -0.68
N TRP A 93 13.07 10.61 0.55
CA TRP A 93 12.06 10.00 1.42
C TRP A 93 10.66 10.05 0.82
N LYS A 94 10.32 11.12 0.08
CA LYS A 94 9.05 11.26 -0.65
C LYS A 94 8.96 10.26 -1.80
N LYS A 95 10.03 10.12 -2.60
CA LYS A 95 10.11 9.07 -3.63
C LYS A 95 9.93 7.68 -3.04
N VAL A 96 10.59 7.40 -1.93
CA VAL A 96 10.45 6.12 -1.21
C VAL A 96 9.02 5.92 -0.71
N THR A 97 8.38 6.94 -0.13
CA THR A 97 6.96 6.85 0.25
C THR A 97 6.09 6.50 -0.96
N GLY A 98 6.24 7.16 -2.10
CA GLY A 98 5.49 6.79 -3.31
C GLY A 98 5.76 5.35 -3.76
N SER A 99 7.02 4.91 -3.69
CA SER A 99 7.40 3.53 -3.99
C SER A 99 6.69 2.52 -3.09
N VAL A 100 6.64 2.79 -1.78
CA VAL A 100 5.95 1.96 -0.79
C VAL A 100 4.44 1.99 -1.01
N MET A 101 3.83 3.17 -1.21
CA MET A 101 2.38 3.29 -1.45
C MET A 101 1.96 2.56 -2.72
N HIS A 102 2.78 2.62 -3.78
CA HIS A 102 2.52 1.89 -5.01
C HIS A 102 2.56 0.37 -4.81
N CYS A 103 3.56 -0.12 -4.07
CA CYS A 103 3.73 -1.52 -3.69
C CYS A 103 2.54 -2.02 -2.85
N VAL A 104 2.31 -1.38 -1.71
CA VAL A 104 1.29 -1.78 -0.73
C VAL A 104 -0.13 -1.65 -1.29
N ALA A 105 -0.39 -0.73 -2.23
CA ALA A 105 -1.69 -0.67 -2.89
C ALA A 105 -1.98 -1.93 -3.71
N GLY A 106 -1.01 -2.38 -4.52
CA GLY A 106 -1.17 -3.58 -5.34
C GLY A 106 -1.12 -4.87 -4.53
N ASP A 107 -0.08 -5.01 -3.72
CA ASP A 107 0.14 -6.17 -2.87
C ASP A 107 -1.00 -6.32 -1.87
N GLY A 108 -1.38 -5.22 -1.19
CA GLY A 108 -2.42 -5.22 -0.18
C GLY A 108 -3.79 -5.62 -0.74
N LEU A 109 -4.13 -5.22 -1.96
CA LEU A 109 -5.35 -5.72 -2.63
C LEU A 109 -5.30 -7.23 -2.84
N GLY A 110 -4.19 -7.76 -3.37
CA GLY A 110 -4.03 -9.19 -3.61
C GLY A 110 -4.01 -10.00 -2.32
N ILE A 111 -3.27 -9.55 -1.30
CA ILE A 111 -3.19 -10.14 0.03
C ILE A 111 -4.59 -10.17 0.66
N MET A 112 -5.30 -9.04 0.75
CA MET A 112 -6.61 -9.01 1.39
C MET A 112 -7.62 -9.90 0.66
N THR A 113 -7.58 -9.93 -0.68
CA THR A 113 -8.44 -10.83 -1.48
C THR A 113 -8.13 -12.30 -1.19
N ALA A 114 -6.84 -12.66 -1.17
CA ALA A 114 -6.40 -14.02 -0.87
C ALA A 114 -6.70 -14.44 0.56
N MET A 115 -6.57 -13.51 1.51
CA MET A 115 -6.89 -13.73 2.91
C MET A 115 -8.39 -14.00 3.06
N VAL A 116 -9.28 -13.22 2.43
CA VAL A 116 -10.73 -13.50 2.42
C VAL A 116 -11.01 -14.93 1.92
N ILE A 117 -10.43 -15.30 0.78
CA ILE A 117 -10.63 -16.64 0.19
C ILE A 117 -10.08 -17.74 1.12
N SER A 118 -8.90 -17.53 1.70
CA SER A 118 -8.23 -18.50 2.58
C SER A 118 -9.03 -18.77 3.83
N ARG A 119 -9.61 -17.72 4.44
CA ARG A 119 -10.48 -17.85 5.62
C ARG A 119 -11.80 -18.53 5.29
N MET A 120 -12.35 -18.34 4.09
CA MET A 120 -13.58 -19.03 3.68
C MET A 120 -13.41 -20.54 3.47
N ILE A 121 -12.19 -21.02 3.27
CA ILE A 121 -11.86 -22.45 3.08
C ILE A 121 -11.02 -23.01 4.24
N ASP A 122 -10.95 -22.29 5.36
CA ASP A 122 -10.26 -22.68 6.60
C ASP A 122 -8.79 -23.12 6.40
N LEU A 123 -8.01 -22.40 5.59
CA LEU A 123 -6.59 -22.68 5.44
C LEU A 123 -5.84 -22.49 6.77
N ASN A 124 -4.91 -23.41 7.04
CA ASN A 124 -3.91 -23.24 8.09
C ASN A 124 -2.96 -22.08 7.76
N PHE A 125 -2.29 -21.55 8.78
CA PHE A 125 -1.42 -20.36 8.69
C PHE A 125 -0.38 -20.41 7.55
N TRP A 126 0.39 -21.48 7.41
CA TRP A 126 1.46 -21.54 6.40
C TRP A 126 0.94 -21.63 4.95
N PRO A 127 -0.05 -22.51 4.63
CA PRO A 127 -0.72 -22.48 3.33
C PRO A 127 -1.31 -21.12 2.98
N GLU A 128 -2.00 -20.49 3.93
CA GLU A 128 -2.58 -19.16 3.75
C GLU A 128 -1.50 -18.12 3.49
N PHE A 129 -0.45 -18.06 4.31
CA PHE A 129 0.65 -17.11 4.16
C PHE A 129 1.28 -17.17 2.76
N TRP A 130 1.54 -18.37 2.24
CA TRP A 130 2.12 -18.52 0.91
C TRP A 130 1.13 -18.24 -0.21
N PHE A 131 -0.16 -18.51 0.00
CA PHE A 131 -1.21 -18.16 -0.94
C PHE A 131 -1.42 -16.64 -1.02
N GLU A 132 -1.50 -15.97 0.13
CA GLU A 132 -1.50 -14.50 0.23
C GLU A 132 -0.27 -13.89 -0.43
N TYR A 133 0.91 -14.46 -0.18
CA TYR A 133 2.15 -14.02 -0.81
C TYR A 133 2.05 -14.14 -2.34
N ALA A 134 1.62 -15.30 -2.85
CA ALA A 134 1.56 -15.55 -4.28
C ALA A 134 0.55 -14.61 -4.97
N VAL A 135 -0.65 -14.48 -4.43
CA VAL A 135 -1.68 -13.61 -5.01
C VAL A 135 -1.31 -12.14 -4.89
N GLY A 136 -0.83 -11.71 -3.72
CA GLY A 136 -0.31 -10.36 -3.50
C GLY A 136 0.80 -10.00 -4.49
N PHE A 137 1.80 -10.87 -4.62
CA PHE A 137 2.89 -10.70 -5.57
C PHE A 137 2.40 -10.62 -7.02
N LEU A 138 1.45 -11.47 -7.44
CA LEU A 138 0.90 -11.43 -8.79
C LEU A 138 0.14 -10.12 -9.07
N PHE A 139 -0.65 -9.64 -8.10
CA PHE A 139 -1.35 -8.37 -8.20
C PHE A 139 -0.37 -7.18 -8.28
N GLY A 140 0.59 -7.09 -7.37
CA GLY A 140 1.63 -6.07 -7.39
C GLY A 140 2.45 -6.10 -8.67
N TRP A 141 2.84 -7.29 -9.11
CA TRP A 141 3.69 -7.46 -10.29
C TRP A 141 2.97 -7.12 -11.60
N PHE A 142 1.81 -7.72 -11.87
CA PHE A 142 1.16 -7.59 -13.18
C PHE A 142 0.30 -6.33 -13.30
N ILE A 143 -0.41 -5.93 -12.25
CA ILE A 143 -1.37 -4.82 -12.32
C ILE A 143 -0.64 -3.48 -12.07
N PHE A 144 0.34 -3.45 -11.17
CA PHE A 144 0.97 -2.21 -10.73
C PHE A 144 2.35 -2.01 -11.35
N GLN A 145 3.32 -2.90 -11.09
CA GLN A 145 4.71 -2.68 -11.51
C GLN A 145 4.94 -2.88 -13.00
N PHE A 146 4.34 -3.91 -13.60
CA PHE A 146 4.57 -4.19 -15.01
C PHE A 146 4.10 -3.03 -15.89
N ILE A 147 2.92 -2.47 -15.58
CA ILE A 147 2.38 -1.31 -16.32
C ILE A 147 3.28 -0.08 -16.14
N ALA A 148 3.82 0.15 -14.95
CA ALA A 148 4.76 1.24 -14.69
C ALA A 148 6.08 1.07 -15.45
N MET A 149 6.68 -0.12 -15.40
CA MET A 149 7.98 -0.43 -16.02
C MET A 149 7.91 -0.54 -17.54
N ARG A 150 6.76 -0.90 -18.12
CA ARG A 150 6.58 -1.03 -19.57
C ARG A 150 6.87 0.27 -20.31
N LYS A 151 6.65 1.43 -19.67
CA LYS A 151 6.93 2.75 -20.24
C LYS A 151 8.43 3.11 -20.25
N MET A 152 9.26 2.36 -19.53
CA MET A 152 10.69 2.64 -19.33
C MET A 152 11.62 1.59 -19.93
N ALA A 153 11.08 0.46 -20.41
CA ALA A 153 11.88 -0.69 -20.84
C ALA A 153 11.74 -0.98 -22.34
N ASP A 154 12.87 -1.25 -22.98
CA ASP A 154 12.98 -1.49 -24.42
C ASP A 154 12.27 -2.78 -24.88
N SER A 155 12.06 -3.74 -23.97
CA SER A 155 11.40 -5.02 -24.26
C SER A 155 10.46 -5.46 -23.14
N THR A 156 9.45 -6.27 -23.50
CA THR A 156 8.46 -6.78 -22.53
C THR A 156 9.10 -7.69 -21.50
N SER A 157 10.04 -8.53 -21.91
CA SER A 157 10.77 -9.44 -21.01
C SER A 157 11.63 -8.68 -20.01
N LYS A 158 12.33 -7.62 -20.45
CA LYS A 158 13.11 -6.75 -19.58
C LYS A 158 12.20 -6.01 -18.59
N ALA A 159 11.05 -5.50 -19.03
CA ALA A 159 10.05 -4.88 -18.16
C ALA A 159 9.56 -5.85 -17.08
N LEU A 160 9.22 -7.09 -17.46
CA LEU A 160 8.78 -8.15 -16.54
C LEU A 160 9.85 -8.47 -15.50
N TRP A 161 11.09 -8.65 -15.94
CA TRP A 161 12.22 -8.95 -15.05
C TRP A 161 12.50 -7.82 -14.06
N LEU A 162 12.55 -6.58 -14.55
CA LEU A 162 12.78 -5.39 -13.71
C LEU A 162 11.65 -5.18 -12.70
N ALA A 163 10.41 -5.33 -13.13
CA ALA A 163 9.23 -5.26 -12.27
C ALA A 163 9.25 -6.38 -11.22
N GLY A 164 9.44 -7.62 -11.67
CA GLY A 164 9.35 -8.81 -10.82
C GLY A 164 10.42 -8.83 -9.73
N ARG A 165 11.67 -8.49 -10.05
CA ARG A 165 12.74 -8.46 -9.04
C ARG A 165 12.49 -7.38 -7.98
N ALA A 166 12.01 -6.21 -8.39
CA ALA A 166 11.76 -5.09 -7.46
C ALA A 166 10.54 -5.38 -6.58
N GLU A 167 9.54 -6.05 -7.14
CA GLU A 167 8.35 -6.50 -6.41
C GLU A 167 8.71 -7.60 -5.42
N PHE A 168 9.51 -8.58 -5.82
CA PHE A 168 9.88 -9.72 -4.96
C PHE A 168 10.48 -9.26 -3.63
N PHE A 169 11.46 -8.36 -3.67
CA PHE A 169 12.09 -7.83 -2.47
C PHE A 169 11.15 -6.96 -1.63
N SER A 170 10.28 -6.18 -2.27
CA SER A 170 9.36 -5.32 -1.52
C SER A 170 8.25 -6.15 -0.86
N MET A 171 7.60 -7.02 -1.63
CA MET A 171 6.53 -7.89 -1.20
C MET A 171 6.95 -8.84 -0.07
N ILE A 172 8.16 -9.43 -0.11
CA ILE A 172 8.62 -10.28 1.01
C ILE A 172 8.72 -9.50 2.32
N THR A 173 9.15 -8.24 2.29
CA THR A 173 9.19 -7.40 3.49
C THR A 173 7.82 -6.92 3.94
N VAL A 174 6.87 -6.70 3.03
CA VAL A 174 5.45 -6.46 3.37
C VAL A 174 4.89 -7.67 4.12
N MET A 175 5.07 -8.87 3.57
CA MET A 175 4.57 -10.11 4.16
C MET A 175 5.24 -10.47 5.49
N VAL A 176 6.52 -10.14 5.68
CA VAL A 176 7.16 -10.26 7.00
C VAL A 176 6.45 -9.37 8.01
N GLY A 177 6.23 -8.08 7.71
CA GLY A 177 5.55 -7.16 8.63
C GLY A 177 4.13 -7.60 8.96
N MET A 178 3.35 -7.99 7.95
CA MET A 178 2.00 -8.49 8.14
C MET A 178 1.96 -9.82 8.88
N GLY A 179 2.86 -10.76 8.54
CA GLY A 179 2.98 -12.05 9.20
C GLY A 179 3.31 -11.93 10.69
N LEU A 180 4.11 -10.94 11.08
CA LEU A 180 4.37 -10.66 12.50
C LEU A 180 3.10 -10.22 13.25
N VAL A 181 2.28 -9.36 12.64
CA VAL A 181 0.98 -8.97 13.22
C VAL A 181 0.07 -10.19 13.34
N MET A 182 -0.09 -10.94 12.24
CA MET A 182 -1.00 -12.10 12.21
C MET A 182 -0.57 -13.24 13.13
N ARG A 183 0.74 -13.44 13.33
CA ARG A 183 1.26 -14.54 14.14
C ARG A 183 1.33 -14.22 15.63
N PHE A 184 1.65 -12.97 15.99
CA PHE A 184 1.99 -12.59 17.37
C PHE A 184 1.07 -11.54 18.00
N ILE A 185 0.32 -10.78 17.22
CA ILE A 185 -0.56 -9.71 17.73
C ILE A 185 -2.02 -10.15 17.65
N THR A 186 -2.50 -10.54 16.47
CA THR A 186 -3.89 -10.95 16.24
C THR A 186 -4.37 -12.03 17.22
N PRO A 187 -3.61 -13.11 17.49
CA PRO A 187 -4.07 -14.17 18.40
C PRO A 187 -4.20 -13.73 19.87
N GLU A 188 -3.46 -12.71 20.31
CA GLU A 188 -3.55 -12.21 21.70
C GLU A 188 -4.86 -11.46 21.97
N ILE A 189 -5.59 -11.08 20.91
CA ILE A 189 -6.83 -10.31 21.01
C ILE A 189 -8.00 -11.14 20.46
N ALA A 190 -7.89 -11.61 19.22
CA ALA A 190 -8.95 -12.35 18.55
C ALA A 190 -9.04 -13.83 18.99
N GLY A 191 -8.00 -14.37 19.63
CA GLY A 191 -7.87 -15.78 20.05
C GLY A 191 -7.67 -16.77 18.89
N GLN A 192 -8.30 -16.52 17.75
CA GLN A 192 -8.20 -17.30 16.52
C GLN A 192 -8.06 -16.39 15.31
N SER A 193 -7.94 -17.01 14.15
CA SER A 193 -7.95 -16.29 12.88
C SER A 193 -9.33 -15.66 12.63
N PRO A 194 -9.42 -14.32 12.47
CA PRO A 194 -10.71 -13.65 12.31
C PRO A 194 -11.38 -13.99 10.97
N ASN A 195 -12.71 -14.14 10.98
CA ASN A 195 -13.48 -14.37 9.76
C ASN A 195 -13.70 -13.06 8.97
N PRO A 196 -13.81 -13.10 7.63
CA PRO A 196 -13.96 -11.91 6.78
C PRO A 196 -15.20 -11.04 7.06
N ASP A 197 -16.23 -11.60 7.68
CA ASP A 197 -17.47 -10.92 8.07
C ASP A 197 -17.36 -10.16 9.41
N THR A 198 -16.20 -10.22 10.07
CA THR A 198 -15.95 -9.57 11.37
C THR A 198 -15.19 -8.26 11.23
N PHE A 199 -15.45 -7.30 12.13
CA PHE A 199 -14.66 -6.06 12.21
C PHE A 199 -13.18 -6.34 12.55
N THR A 200 -12.93 -7.36 13.38
CA THR A 200 -11.60 -7.85 13.75
C THR A 200 -10.74 -8.16 12.52
N PHE A 201 -11.29 -8.85 11.51
CA PHE A 201 -10.56 -9.14 10.27
C PHE A 201 -10.08 -7.87 9.57
N TRP A 202 -10.98 -6.90 9.40
CA TRP A 202 -10.67 -5.66 8.69
C TRP A 202 -9.76 -4.71 9.50
N GLY A 203 -9.87 -4.70 10.82
CA GLY A 203 -8.99 -3.93 11.70
C GLY A 203 -7.56 -4.48 11.73
N PHE A 204 -7.40 -5.78 11.97
CA PHE A 204 -6.08 -6.42 11.97
C PHE A 204 -5.48 -6.57 10.58
N GLY A 205 -6.30 -6.71 9.53
CA GLY A 205 -5.86 -6.63 8.14
C GLY A 205 -5.24 -5.27 7.82
N ALA A 206 -5.90 -4.17 8.18
CA ALA A 206 -5.36 -2.82 8.02
C ALA A 206 -4.08 -2.60 8.84
N LEU A 207 -4.05 -3.07 10.09
CA LEU A 207 -2.83 -3.02 10.92
C LEU A 207 -1.69 -3.82 10.28
N GLY A 208 -1.97 -5.03 9.81
CA GLY A 208 -1.01 -5.92 9.14
C GLY A 208 -0.39 -5.25 7.92
N LEU A 209 -1.21 -4.65 7.05
CA LEU A 209 -0.74 -3.88 5.90
C LEU A 209 0.07 -2.64 6.32
N PHE A 210 -0.33 -1.96 7.38
CA PHE A 210 0.38 -0.79 7.88
C PHE A 210 1.77 -1.16 8.43
N VAL A 211 1.87 -2.22 9.23
CA VAL A 211 3.15 -2.74 9.70
C VAL A 211 3.99 -3.27 8.54
N GLY A 212 3.37 -3.94 7.56
CA GLY A 212 4.01 -4.31 6.29
C GLY A 212 4.60 -3.10 5.56
N ALA A 213 3.88 -1.98 5.49
CA ALA A 213 4.35 -0.74 4.90
C ALA A 213 5.57 -0.15 5.63
N ILE A 214 5.61 -0.26 6.97
CA ILE A 214 6.77 0.15 7.78
C ILE A 214 7.98 -0.74 7.47
N PHE A 215 7.79 -2.07 7.45
CA PHE A 215 8.85 -3.04 7.20
C PHE A 215 9.42 -2.95 5.78
N THR A 216 8.57 -2.66 4.79
CA THR A 216 9.01 -2.52 3.40
C THR A 216 9.64 -1.16 3.10
N PHE A 217 9.51 -0.17 3.98
CA PHE A 217 10.11 1.15 3.80
C PHE A 217 11.64 1.12 3.61
N PRO A 218 12.45 0.49 4.49
CA PRO A 218 13.90 0.41 4.29
C PRO A 218 14.28 -0.37 3.02
N MET A 219 13.51 -1.41 2.67
CA MET A 219 13.73 -2.15 1.43
C MET A 219 13.49 -1.27 0.21
N ASN A 220 12.37 -0.56 0.17
CA ASN A 220 12.07 0.40 -0.90
C ASN A 220 13.08 1.55 -0.93
N TRP A 221 13.61 1.98 0.21
CA TRP A 221 14.70 2.96 0.27
C TRP A 221 15.94 2.45 -0.45
N TRP A 222 16.34 1.20 -0.18
CA TRP A 222 17.46 0.57 -0.87
C TRP A 222 17.19 0.42 -2.37
N LEU A 223 16.02 -0.10 -2.76
CA LEU A 223 15.63 -0.26 -4.17
C LEU A 223 15.59 1.06 -4.95
N VAL A 224 15.12 2.15 -4.33
CA VAL A 224 15.19 3.50 -4.93
C VAL A 224 16.63 3.99 -5.04
N SER A 225 17.49 3.67 -4.06
CA SER A 225 18.90 4.09 -4.06
C SER A 225 19.69 3.45 -5.20
N ILE A 226 19.38 2.21 -5.56
CA ILE A 226 20.03 1.48 -6.66
C ILE A 226 19.31 1.66 -8.01
N GLY A 227 18.30 2.54 -8.08
CA GLY A 227 17.58 2.87 -9.32
C GLY A 227 16.61 1.78 -9.79
N TRP A 228 16.22 0.83 -8.93
CA TRP A 228 15.27 -0.22 -9.29
C TRP A 228 13.81 0.25 -9.14
N LYS A 229 13.55 1.29 -8.33
CA LYS A 229 12.25 1.96 -8.21
C LYS A 229 12.43 3.49 -8.26
N HIS A 230 11.43 4.19 -8.80
CA HIS A 230 11.49 5.65 -9.04
C HIS A 230 10.52 6.46 -8.16
N GLY A 231 9.46 5.82 -7.66
CA GLY A 231 8.62 6.37 -6.60
C GLY A 231 7.59 7.39 -7.08
N MET A 232 7.99 8.66 -7.24
CA MET A 232 7.05 9.80 -7.39
C MET A 232 7.32 10.76 -8.56
N SER A 233 8.43 10.59 -9.27
CA SER A 233 8.81 11.38 -10.46
C SER A 233 9.10 10.45 -11.62
#